data_AF-A0A928HSE8-F1
#
_entry.id   AF-A0A928HSE8-F1
#
_cell.length_a   1.000
_cell.length_b   1.000
_cell.length_c   1.000
_cell.angle_alpha   90.00
_cell.angle_beta   90.00
_cell.angle_gamma   90.00
#
_symmetry.space_group_name_H-M   'P 1'
#
loop_
_entity.id
_entity.type
_entity.pdbx_description
1 polymer ?
#
loop_
_entity_poly.entity_id
_entity_poly.type
_entity_poly.pdbx_seq_one_letter_code
_entity_poly.pdbx_strand_id
1 'polypeptide(L)'
;MTAQVPAYDYATFPRKFISYRWFKPLLVAVLAGVFMLLFQLVVIVAAAIAAGDPNFLDHLGTGYDDMDFYDAPGAIAEIGAIAVMLPALALAVGVVRDRPYSSLSSSRGGWNWSLFGLCLVIAAVIYAVTCVFQYVIFPSGAGDGVVRFTLGGIIACAIVIPIQCVAEEYVFRGFILQTVGAWTKLPALAIIVSAIAFAAGHPYNDIGVISILINGIIWGIVAWQTKGLEATSALHIVNNYVAFYCAGFGLDPATSEITVESLVVALVIDVVFAVIVIALGKRFNWFDAKKDGTVAFNRKKAEKIARKNKRRAKPWPGVPAAQPVQYPLAPTAPTQCAVPVAPPSQPWAQPAQWNAPQSPAAVPQPAPAPQPASQPPVAASAPQVAAAPQPAPQPERRGKYARPE
;
A
#
# COMPACT_ATOMS: atom_id res chain seq x y z
N MET A 1 39.92 -10.57 -9.70
CA MET A 1 38.94 -9.58 -9.19
C MET A 1 37.55 -10.17 -9.35
N THR A 2 36.90 -10.56 -8.25
CA THR A 2 35.48 -10.93 -8.27
C THR A 2 34.68 -9.67 -8.61
N ALA A 3 33.89 -9.72 -9.69
CA ALA A 3 33.05 -8.58 -10.08
C ALA A 3 32.11 -8.23 -8.91
N GLN A 4 32.14 -6.98 -8.44
CA GLN A 4 31.21 -6.52 -7.41
C GLN A 4 29.77 -6.64 -7.92
N VAL A 5 28.92 -7.28 -7.12
CA VAL A 5 27.49 -7.38 -7.41
C VAL A 5 26.87 -5.98 -7.23
N PRO A 6 26.19 -5.41 -8.24
CA PRO A 6 25.62 -4.08 -8.13
C PRO A 6 24.51 -4.06 -7.08
N ALA A 7 24.60 -3.13 -6.13
CA ALA A 7 23.52 -2.87 -5.18
C ALA A 7 22.57 -1.82 -5.75
N TYR A 8 21.33 -2.21 -6.06
CA TYR A 8 20.35 -1.31 -6.64
C TYR A 8 19.59 -0.53 -5.56
N ASP A 9 19.28 0.74 -5.86
CA ASP A 9 18.31 1.51 -5.08
C ASP A 9 16.95 0.81 -5.10
N TYR A 10 16.34 0.67 -3.92
CA TYR A 10 15.13 -0.13 -3.73
C TYR A 10 13.92 0.52 -4.41
N ALA A 11 13.73 1.83 -4.23
CA ALA A 11 12.57 2.56 -4.74
C ALA A 11 12.53 2.59 -6.28
N THR A 12 13.69 2.71 -6.93
CA THR A 12 13.80 2.78 -8.40
C THR A 12 14.14 1.44 -9.06
N PHE A 13 14.27 0.37 -8.28
CA PHE A 13 14.67 -0.96 -8.75
C PHE A 13 13.89 -1.48 -9.98
N PRO A 14 12.57 -1.26 -10.11
CA PRO A 14 11.80 -1.77 -11.25
C PRO A 14 12.33 -1.30 -12.60
N ARG A 15 12.96 -0.12 -12.67
CA ARG A 15 13.54 0.44 -13.91
C ARG A 15 14.70 -0.38 -14.46
N LYS A 16 15.29 -1.28 -13.67
CA LYS A 16 16.41 -2.12 -14.08
C LYS A 16 15.98 -3.31 -14.94
N PHE A 17 14.67 -3.61 -15.01
CA PHE A 17 14.15 -4.70 -15.83
C PHE A 17 13.80 -4.23 -17.24
N ILE A 18 14.23 -4.96 -18.28
CA ILE A 18 13.95 -4.61 -19.69
C ILE A 18 12.46 -4.63 -20.04
N SER A 19 11.64 -5.23 -19.18
CA SER A 19 10.18 -5.26 -19.32
C SER A 19 9.43 -4.14 -18.66
N TYR A 20 10.12 -3.30 -17.91
CA TYR A 20 9.55 -2.14 -17.27
C TYR A 20 8.85 -1.27 -18.30
N ARG A 21 7.62 -0.89 -17.98
CA ARG A 21 6.80 0.08 -18.69
C ARG A 21 5.99 0.81 -17.63
N TRP A 22 5.87 2.13 -17.75
CA TRP A 22 5.25 2.96 -16.71
C TRP A 22 3.80 2.53 -16.39
N PHE A 23 3.04 2.05 -17.38
CA PHE A 23 1.65 1.64 -17.20
C PHE A 23 1.46 0.21 -16.65
N LYS A 24 2.49 -0.64 -16.68
CA LYS A 24 2.34 -2.05 -16.25
C LYS A 24 2.06 -2.21 -14.76
N PRO A 25 2.66 -1.42 -13.84
CA PRO A 25 2.25 -1.44 -12.45
C PRO A 25 0.76 -1.13 -12.26
N LEU A 26 0.15 -0.25 -13.07
CA LEU A 26 -1.30 -0.02 -12.99
C LEU A 26 -2.10 -1.29 -13.32
N LEU A 27 -1.67 -2.05 -14.34
CA LEU A 27 -2.28 -3.34 -14.65
C LEU A 27 -2.10 -4.36 -13.52
N VAL A 28 -0.93 -4.37 -12.87
CA VAL A 28 -0.70 -5.23 -11.69
C VAL A 28 -1.63 -4.82 -10.56
N ALA A 29 -1.77 -3.53 -10.28
CA ALA A 29 -2.64 -3.02 -9.22
C ALA A 29 -4.11 -3.42 -9.44
N VAL A 30 -4.63 -3.22 -10.66
CA VAL A 30 -6.00 -3.60 -11.02
C VAL A 30 -6.21 -5.11 -10.87
N LEU A 31 -5.31 -5.93 -11.44
CA LEU A 31 -5.43 -7.39 -11.33
C LEU A 31 -5.26 -7.89 -9.89
N ALA A 32 -4.34 -7.32 -9.13
CA ALA A 32 -4.16 -7.66 -7.72
C ALA A 32 -5.42 -7.33 -6.91
N GLY A 33 -6.03 -6.16 -7.14
CA GLY A 33 -7.29 -5.78 -6.51
C GLY A 33 -8.43 -6.75 -6.85
N VAL A 34 -8.57 -7.14 -8.12
CA VAL A 34 -9.58 -8.14 -8.53
C VAL A 34 -9.33 -9.50 -7.86
N PHE A 35 -8.10 -10.01 -7.89
CA PHE A 35 -7.79 -11.29 -7.24
C PHE A 35 -7.95 -11.22 -5.72
N MET A 36 -7.59 -10.10 -5.09
CA MET A 36 -7.77 -9.87 -3.66
C MET A 36 -9.26 -9.96 -3.29
N LEU A 37 -10.13 -9.23 -3.98
CA LEU A 37 -11.58 -9.27 -3.73
C LEU A 37 -12.16 -10.68 -3.90
N LEU A 38 -11.73 -11.40 -4.95
CA LEU A 38 -12.17 -12.78 -5.16
C LEU A 38 -11.70 -13.72 -4.05
N PHE A 39 -10.46 -13.60 -3.60
CA PHE A 39 -9.93 -14.44 -2.52
C PHE A 39 -10.52 -14.09 -1.16
N GLN A 40 -10.74 -12.80 -0.89
CA GLN A 40 -11.44 -12.32 0.30
C GLN A 40 -12.85 -12.90 0.38
N LEU A 41 -13.60 -12.84 -0.73
CA LEU A 41 -14.94 -13.44 -0.80
C LEU A 41 -14.91 -14.94 -0.47
N VAL A 42 -13.93 -15.68 -1.02
CA VAL A 42 -13.78 -17.12 -0.73
C VAL A 42 -13.48 -17.36 0.76
N VAL A 43 -12.56 -16.60 1.35
CA VAL A 43 -12.20 -16.72 2.77
C VAL A 43 -13.40 -16.41 3.67
N ILE A 44 -14.10 -15.32 3.39
CA ILE A 44 -15.27 -14.87 4.16
C ILE A 44 -16.40 -15.92 4.07
N VAL A 45 -16.73 -16.40 2.88
CA VAL A 45 -17.78 -17.42 2.70
C VAL A 45 -17.38 -18.73 3.39
N ALA A 46 -16.12 -19.14 3.29
CA ALA A 46 -15.64 -20.33 3.97
C ALA A 46 -15.71 -20.20 5.50
N ALA A 47 -15.34 -19.04 6.04
CA ALA A 47 -15.42 -18.76 7.46
C ALA A 47 -16.87 -18.72 7.96
N ALA A 48 -17.78 -18.06 7.24
CA ALA A 48 -19.21 -18.03 7.58
C ALA A 48 -19.82 -19.43 7.64
N ILE A 49 -19.48 -20.30 6.66
CA ILE A 49 -19.92 -21.70 6.65
C ILE A 49 -19.32 -22.48 7.84
N ALA A 50 -18.05 -22.24 8.18
CA ALA A 50 -17.38 -22.94 9.28
C ALA A 50 -17.91 -22.50 10.65
N ALA A 51 -18.23 -21.21 10.80
CA ALA A 51 -18.82 -20.63 12.00
C ALA A 51 -20.30 -21.04 12.17
N GLY A 52 -20.99 -21.37 11.08
CA GLY A 52 -22.42 -21.67 11.10
C GLY A 52 -23.28 -20.43 11.35
N ASP A 53 -22.73 -19.24 11.12
CA ASP A 53 -23.39 -17.96 11.37
C ASP A 53 -23.89 -17.34 10.05
N PRO A 54 -25.23 -17.28 9.84
CA PRO A 54 -25.80 -16.66 8.64
C PRO A 54 -25.63 -15.14 8.59
N ASN A 55 -25.32 -14.48 9.72
CA ASN A 55 -25.10 -13.03 9.82
C ASN A 55 -23.62 -12.67 9.91
N PHE A 56 -22.71 -13.60 9.61
CA PHE A 56 -21.26 -13.39 9.69
C PHE A 56 -20.77 -12.11 8.99
N LEU A 57 -21.43 -11.71 7.90
CA LEU A 57 -21.10 -10.49 7.17
C LEU A 57 -21.37 -9.19 7.95
N ASP A 58 -22.34 -9.20 8.88
CA ASP A 58 -22.67 -8.03 9.70
C ASP A 58 -21.57 -7.73 10.73
N HIS A 59 -20.74 -8.73 11.05
CA HIS A 59 -19.58 -8.62 11.92
C HIS A 59 -18.32 -8.13 11.19
N LEU A 60 -18.32 -8.13 9.85
CA LEU A 60 -17.17 -7.68 9.05
C LEU A 60 -17.16 -6.16 8.91
N GLY A 61 -16.06 -5.52 9.30
CA GLY A 61 -15.80 -4.12 9.01
C GLY A 61 -16.32 -3.11 10.03
N THR A 62 -16.67 -3.57 11.23
CA THR A 62 -17.08 -2.74 12.38
C THR A 62 -15.90 -2.06 13.11
N GLY A 63 -14.66 -2.28 12.67
CA GLY A 63 -13.44 -1.70 13.27
C GLY A 63 -12.69 -2.72 14.13
N TYR A 64 -11.67 -2.28 14.88
CA TYR A 64 -10.90 -3.19 15.73
C TYR A 64 -11.62 -3.56 17.03
N ASP A 65 -12.57 -2.73 17.47
CA ASP A 65 -13.30 -2.93 18.74
C ASP A 65 -14.20 -4.17 18.70
N ASP A 66 -14.71 -4.52 17.52
CA ASP A 66 -15.63 -5.63 17.29
C ASP A 66 -14.95 -6.81 16.55
N MET A 67 -13.65 -6.74 16.32
CA MET A 67 -12.91 -7.77 15.57
C MET A 67 -12.82 -9.07 16.38
N ASP A 68 -13.45 -10.14 15.88
CA ASP A 68 -13.35 -11.46 16.51
C ASP A 68 -12.25 -12.30 15.87
N PHE A 69 -11.10 -12.36 16.54
CA PHE A 69 -9.95 -13.19 16.17
C PHE A 69 -9.57 -14.18 17.26
N TYR A 70 -10.45 -14.42 18.24
CA TYR A 70 -10.12 -15.23 19.42
C TYR A 70 -10.24 -16.74 19.18
N ASP A 71 -10.90 -17.13 18.09
CA ASP A 71 -10.97 -18.49 17.60
C ASP A 71 -10.38 -18.65 16.18
N ALA A 72 -10.31 -19.88 15.70
CA ALA A 72 -9.69 -20.15 14.39
C ALA A 72 -10.50 -19.59 13.21
N PRO A 73 -11.84 -19.79 13.12
CA PRO A 73 -12.65 -19.19 12.07
C PRO A 73 -12.56 -17.66 12.02
N GLY A 74 -12.67 -16.98 13.16
CA GLY A 74 -12.57 -15.53 13.25
C GLY A 74 -11.20 -15.01 12.83
N ALA A 75 -10.12 -15.59 13.36
CA ALA A 75 -8.76 -15.21 12.96
C ALA A 75 -8.48 -15.43 11.46
N ILE A 76 -9.00 -16.52 10.87
CA ILE A 76 -8.88 -16.79 9.44
C ILE A 76 -9.69 -15.80 8.61
N ALA A 77 -10.87 -15.40 9.09
CA ALA A 77 -11.71 -14.44 8.37
C ALA A 77 -11.11 -13.04 8.41
N GLU A 78 -10.87 -12.50 9.60
CA GLU A 78 -10.46 -11.10 9.80
C GLU A 78 -9.02 -10.87 9.31
N ILE A 79 -8.07 -11.63 9.87
CA ILE A 79 -6.64 -11.45 9.58
C ILE A 79 -6.30 -12.15 8.26
N GLY A 80 -6.90 -13.31 7.99
CA GLY A 80 -6.63 -14.08 6.77
C GLY A 80 -7.20 -13.42 5.52
N ALA A 81 -8.31 -12.68 5.58
CA ALA A 81 -8.80 -11.89 4.45
C ALA A 81 -7.82 -10.80 4.01
N ILE A 82 -6.97 -10.30 4.91
CA ILE A 82 -5.88 -9.39 4.53
C ILE A 82 -4.69 -10.18 3.97
N ALA A 83 -4.36 -11.33 4.56
CA ALA A 83 -3.26 -12.20 4.12
C ALA A 83 -3.35 -12.63 2.63
N VAL A 84 -4.56 -12.71 2.05
CA VAL A 84 -4.75 -13.05 0.63
C VAL A 84 -4.20 -11.99 -0.35
N MET A 85 -3.86 -10.79 0.12
CA MET A 85 -3.14 -9.79 -0.68
C MET A 85 -1.83 -10.36 -1.26
N LEU A 86 -1.15 -11.25 -0.54
CA LEU A 86 0.11 -11.85 -0.97
C LEU A 86 -0.05 -12.76 -2.21
N PRO A 87 -0.90 -13.80 -2.22
CA PRO A 87 -1.14 -14.59 -3.43
C PRO A 87 -1.81 -13.78 -4.55
N ALA A 88 -2.67 -12.81 -4.23
CA ALA A 88 -3.27 -11.92 -5.22
C ALA A 88 -2.22 -11.10 -5.99
N LEU A 89 -1.30 -10.47 -5.27
CA LEU A 89 -0.19 -9.72 -5.86
C LEU A 89 0.76 -10.64 -6.65
N ALA A 90 1.06 -11.83 -6.12
CA ALA A 90 1.90 -12.81 -6.81
C ALA A 90 1.30 -13.25 -8.15
N LEU A 91 0.00 -13.51 -8.19
CA LEU A 91 -0.71 -13.89 -9.41
C LEU A 91 -0.73 -12.72 -10.41
N ALA A 92 -1.04 -11.50 -9.96
CA ALA A 92 -1.04 -10.31 -10.82
C ALA A 92 0.33 -10.05 -11.47
N VAL A 93 1.42 -10.11 -10.68
CA VAL A 93 2.79 -9.99 -11.21
C VAL A 93 3.12 -11.15 -12.16
N GLY A 94 2.67 -12.36 -11.85
CA GLY A 94 2.85 -13.55 -12.70
C GLY A 94 2.13 -13.46 -14.06
N VAL A 95 1.00 -12.76 -14.11
CA VAL A 95 0.22 -12.48 -15.33
C VAL A 95 0.86 -11.35 -16.15
N VAL A 96 1.10 -10.18 -15.54
CA VAL A 96 1.63 -8.99 -16.25
C VAL A 96 3.10 -9.17 -16.64
N ARG A 97 3.87 -9.89 -15.81
CA ARG A 97 5.30 -10.19 -16.00
C ARG A 97 6.11 -8.92 -16.28
N ASP A 98 5.88 -7.87 -15.51
CA ASP A 98 6.63 -6.61 -15.57
C ASP A 98 8.01 -6.73 -14.92
N ARG A 99 8.12 -7.51 -13.83
CA ARG A 99 9.34 -7.80 -13.05
C ARG A 99 9.26 -9.20 -12.41
N PRO A 100 10.37 -9.78 -11.92
CA PRO A 100 10.31 -11.01 -11.12
C PRO A 100 9.68 -10.73 -9.75
N TYR A 101 8.88 -11.65 -9.21
CA TYR A 101 8.18 -11.45 -7.92
C TYR A 101 9.14 -11.12 -6.77
N SER A 102 10.31 -11.77 -6.73
CA SER A 102 11.34 -11.51 -5.72
C SER A 102 11.90 -10.08 -5.73
N SER A 103 11.68 -9.29 -6.78
CA SER A 103 12.10 -7.88 -6.76
C SER A 103 11.28 -7.03 -5.81
N LEU A 104 10.04 -7.45 -5.49
CA LEU A 104 9.22 -6.81 -4.46
C LEU A 104 9.89 -6.94 -3.09
N SER A 105 10.50 -8.09 -2.83
CA SER A 105 11.04 -8.42 -1.51
C SER A 105 12.35 -7.70 -1.22
N SER A 106 13.27 -7.62 -2.18
CA SER A 106 14.56 -6.96 -2.00
C SER A 106 15.22 -6.63 -3.34
N SER A 107 15.98 -5.54 -3.37
CA SER A 107 16.86 -5.20 -4.51
C SER A 107 18.25 -5.85 -4.42
N ARG A 108 18.48 -6.71 -3.42
CA ARG A 108 19.75 -7.41 -3.14
C ARG A 108 19.84 -8.83 -3.72
N GLY A 109 18.83 -9.25 -4.48
CA GLY A 109 18.78 -10.57 -5.11
C GLY A 109 17.82 -11.58 -4.46
N GLY A 110 16.88 -11.13 -3.63
CA GLY A 110 15.83 -11.94 -3.00
C GLY A 110 15.82 -11.82 -1.48
N TRP A 111 14.93 -12.59 -0.84
CA TRP A 111 14.75 -12.61 0.60
C TRP A 111 15.97 -13.16 1.35
N ASN A 112 16.39 -12.48 2.40
CA ASN A 112 17.48 -12.90 3.27
C ASN A 112 16.96 -13.37 4.64
N TRP A 113 16.80 -14.69 4.80
CA TRP A 113 16.29 -15.32 6.03
C TRP A 113 17.14 -15.03 7.28
N SER A 114 18.47 -14.97 7.13
CA SER A 114 19.36 -14.65 8.26
C SER A 114 19.17 -13.23 8.75
N LEU A 115 18.97 -12.28 7.83
CA LEU A 115 18.68 -10.89 8.20
C LEU A 115 17.27 -10.76 8.79
N PHE A 116 16.27 -11.42 8.21
CA PHE A 116 14.91 -11.45 8.75
C PHE A 116 14.91 -11.97 10.20
N GLY A 117 15.54 -13.13 10.46
CA GLY A 117 15.63 -13.70 11.80
C GLY A 117 16.36 -12.80 12.79
N LEU A 118 17.45 -12.16 12.36
CA LEU A 118 18.17 -11.19 13.19
C LEU A 118 17.30 -9.97 13.55
N CYS A 119 16.61 -9.40 12.56
CA CYS A 119 15.68 -8.28 12.79
C CYS A 119 14.49 -8.69 13.66
N LEU A 120 14.02 -9.95 13.55
CA LEU A 120 12.94 -10.48 14.38
C LEU A 120 13.37 -10.53 15.86
N VAL A 121 14.59 -10.99 16.14
CA VAL A 121 15.15 -10.98 17.50
C VAL A 121 15.31 -9.56 18.02
N ILE A 122 15.84 -8.64 17.21
CA ILE A 122 16.00 -7.23 17.61
C ILE A 122 14.64 -6.61 17.94
N ALA A 123 13.63 -6.79 17.10
CA ALA A 123 12.28 -6.31 17.34
C ALA A 123 11.70 -6.93 18.62
N ALA A 124 11.77 -8.25 18.78
CA ALA A 124 11.25 -8.96 19.95
C ALA A 124 11.89 -8.46 21.25
N VAL A 125 13.20 -8.21 21.27
CA VAL A 125 13.89 -7.66 22.44
C VAL A 125 13.42 -6.25 22.76
N ILE A 126 13.27 -5.37 21.75
CA ILE A 126 12.77 -4.00 21.96
C ILE A 126 11.37 -4.03 22.56
N TYR A 127 10.45 -4.82 21.97
CA TYR A 127 9.09 -4.96 22.48
C TYR A 127 9.06 -5.56 23.89
N ALA A 128 9.84 -6.62 24.16
CA ALA A 128 9.89 -7.22 25.49
C ALA A 128 10.36 -6.22 26.55
N VAL A 129 11.39 -5.41 26.25
CA VAL A 129 11.85 -4.35 27.15
C VAL A 129 10.77 -3.30 27.38
N THR A 130 10.08 -2.86 26.32
CA THR A 130 9.00 -1.87 26.43
C THR A 130 7.81 -2.40 27.24
N CYS A 131 7.37 -3.63 26.99
CA CYS A 131 6.28 -4.25 27.73
C CYS A 131 6.62 -4.41 29.22
N VAL A 132 7.84 -4.86 29.55
CA VAL A 132 8.30 -4.94 30.95
C VAL A 132 8.35 -3.55 31.59
N PHE A 133 8.86 -2.54 30.87
CA PHE A 133 8.92 -1.18 31.37
C PHE A 133 7.52 -0.63 31.66
N GLN A 134 6.57 -0.78 30.73
CA GLN A 134 5.19 -0.37 30.92
C GLN A 134 4.54 -1.07 32.12
N TYR A 135 4.73 -2.38 32.25
CA TYR A 135 4.17 -3.14 33.37
C TYR A 135 4.73 -2.71 34.74
N VAL A 136 6.02 -2.39 34.82
CA VAL A 136 6.67 -1.96 36.07
C VAL A 136 6.30 -0.53 36.46
N ILE A 137 6.19 0.37 35.48
CA ILE A 137 5.93 1.80 35.74
C ILE A 137 4.42 2.08 35.89
N PHE A 138 3.57 1.36 35.16
CA PHE A 138 2.11 1.55 35.15
C PHE A 138 1.35 0.27 35.51
N PRO A 139 1.52 -0.26 36.75
CA PRO A 139 0.91 -1.53 37.16
C PRO A 139 -0.62 -1.50 37.20
N SER A 140 -1.25 -0.32 37.24
CA SER A 140 -2.70 -0.13 37.23
C SER A 140 -3.35 -0.14 35.85
N GLY A 141 -2.56 -0.20 34.77
CA GLY A 141 -3.05 -0.26 33.38
C GLY A 141 -3.19 -1.67 32.81
N ALA A 142 -3.01 -2.72 33.63
CA ALA A 142 -3.16 -4.09 33.16
C ALA A 142 -4.62 -4.39 32.80
N GLY A 143 -4.83 -5.04 31.66
CA GLY A 143 -6.15 -5.48 31.21
C GLY A 143 -6.86 -6.38 32.22
N ASP A 144 -8.10 -6.76 31.91
CA ASP A 144 -8.97 -7.52 32.83
C ASP A 144 -8.46 -8.94 33.16
N GLY A 145 -7.39 -9.40 32.50
CA GLY A 145 -6.80 -10.73 32.68
C GLY A 145 -7.68 -11.86 32.17
N VAL A 146 -8.79 -11.54 31.50
CA VAL A 146 -9.71 -12.54 30.95
C VAL A 146 -9.12 -13.09 29.67
N VAL A 147 -8.69 -14.35 29.71
CA VAL A 147 -8.23 -15.05 28.51
C VAL A 147 -9.42 -15.33 27.61
N ARG A 148 -9.42 -14.69 26.43
CA ARG A 148 -10.45 -14.81 25.39
C ARG A 148 -10.09 -15.88 24.36
N PHE A 149 -8.80 -16.13 24.16
CA PHE A 149 -8.33 -17.08 23.18
C PHE A 149 -8.79 -18.52 23.45
N THR A 150 -9.24 -19.15 22.37
CA THR A 150 -9.23 -20.61 22.26
C THR A 150 -7.85 -21.10 21.83
N LEU A 151 -7.57 -22.40 22.06
CA LEU A 151 -6.35 -23.02 21.51
C LEU A 151 -6.29 -22.91 19.97
N GLY A 152 -7.45 -23.00 19.31
CA GLY A 152 -7.56 -22.81 17.87
C GLY A 152 -7.17 -21.40 17.43
N GLY A 153 -7.65 -20.36 18.13
CA GLY A 153 -7.31 -18.97 17.87
C GLY A 153 -5.81 -18.69 18.06
N ILE A 154 -5.20 -19.21 19.13
CA ILE A 154 -3.75 -19.09 19.36
C ILE A 154 -2.95 -19.62 18.16
N ILE A 155 -3.30 -20.82 17.68
CA ILE A 155 -2.62 -21.48 16.56
C ILE A 155 -2.89 -20.73 15.25
N ALA A 156 -4.13 -20.30 15.02
CA ALA A 156 -4.50 -19.57 13.82
C ALA A 156 -3.76 -18.22 13.74
N CYS A 157 -3.78 -17.42 14.80
CA CYS A 157 -3.05 -16.15 14.89
C CYS A 157 -1.53 -16.34 14.70
N ALA A 158 -0.94 -17.40 15.26
CA ALA A 158 0.49 -17.70 15.09
C ALA A 158 0.89 -17.95 13.63
N ILE A 159 -0.05 -18.36 12.78
CA ILE A 159 0.21 -18.68 11.37
C ILE A 159 -0.19 -17.50 10.48
N VAL A 160 -1.37 -16.95 10.71
CA VAL A 160 -1.99 -15.98 9.81
C VAL A 160 -1.40 -14.59 9.97
N ILE A 161 -1.08 -14.14 11.20
CA ILE A 161 -0.50 -12.80 11.44
C ILE A 161 0.81 -12.61 10.65
N PRO A 162 1.79 -13.53 10.68
CA PRO A 162 3.00 -13.36 9.87
C PRO A 162 2.74 -13.22 8.38
N ILE A 163 1.78 -13.98 7.87
CA ILE A 163 1.44 -13.96 6.44
C ILE A 163 0.76 -12.62 6.10
N GLN A 164 -0.15 -12.13 6.95
CA GLN A 164 -0.80 -10.83 6.81
C GLN A 164 0.21 -9.69 6.84
N CYS A 165 1.09 -9.64 7.84
CA CYS A 165 2.12 -8.60 7.96
C CYS A 165 3.02 -8.58 6.71
N VAL A 166 3.46 -9.75 6.23
CA VAL A 166 4.26 -9.85 5.00
C VAL A 166 3.45 -9.44 3.77
N ALA A 167 2.17 -9.79 3.69
CA ALA A 167 1.29 -9.40 2.60
C ALA A 167 1.20 -7.87 2.46
N GLU A 168 0.98 -7.18 3.58
CA GLU A 168 0.94 -5.73 3.63
C GLU A 168 2.29 -5.12 3.27
N GLU A 169 3.40 -5.63 3.82
CA GLU A 169 4.73 -5.14 3.45
C GLU A 169 5.01 -5.30 1.95
N TYR A 170 4.59 -6.40 1.34
CA TYR A 170 4.70 -6.61 -0.11
C TYR A 170 3.86 -5.64 -0.92
N VAL A 171 2.63 -5.32 -0.48
CA VAL A 171 1.75 -4.38 -1.19
C VAL A 171 2.23 -2.94 -1.03
N PHE A 172 2.45 -2.49 0.20
CA PHE A 172 2.76 -1.09 0.45
C PHE A 172 4.23 -0.77 0.13
N ARG A 173 5.18 -1.46 0.77
CA ARG A 173 6.62 -1.15 0.64
C ARG A 173 7.24 -1.85 -0.58
N GLY A 174 6.79 -3.05 -0.91
CA GLY A 174 7.26 -3.80 -2.07
C GLY A 174 6.69 -3.30 -3.40
N PHE A 175 5.38 -3.06 -3.45
CA PHE A 175 4.68 -2.75 -4.70
C PHE A 175 4.42 -1.26 -4.88
N ILE A 176 3.70 -0.59 -3.97
CA ILE A 176 3.31 0.83 -4.11
C ILE A 176 4.56 1.73 -4.07
N LEU A 177 5.39 1.62 -3.03
CA LEU A 177 6.62 2.41 -2.90
C LEU A 177 7.52 2.24 -4.13
N GLN A 178 7.81 1.01 -4.57
CA GLN A 178 8.63 0.81 -5.76
C GLN A 178 7.98 1.33 -7.04
N THR A 179 6.64 1.31 -7.13
CA THR A 179 5.91 1.82 -8.30
C THR A 179 6.04 3.34 -8.40
N VAL A 180 5.71 4.04 -7.31
CA VAL A 180 5.84 5.50 -7.22
C VAL A 180 7.30 5.91 -7.39
N GLY A 181 8.23 5.23 -6.72
CA GLY A 181 9.67 5.45 -6.84
C GLY A 181 10.17 5.25 -8.26
N ALA A 182 9.68 4.24 -8.98
CA ALA A 182 9.99 4.05 -10.38
C ALA A 182 9.39 5.17 -11.26
N TRP A 183 8.20 5.70 -10.98
CA TRP A 183 7.64 6.80 -11.76
C TRP A 183 8.38 8.12 -11.53
N THR A 184 8.52 8.52 -10.27
CA THR A 184 8.99 9.86 -9.87
C THR A 184 10.51 9.96 -9.74
N LYS A 185 11.19 8.81 -9.50
CA LYS A 185 12.61 8.75 -9.11
C LYS A 185 12.91 9.45 -7.78
N LEU A 186 11.89 9.72 -6.96
CA LEU A 186 12.00 10.38 -5.66
C LEU A 186 11.61 9.40 -4.55
N PRO A 187 12.57 8.77 -3.85
CA PRO A 187 12.27 7.79 -2.79
C PRO A 187 11.43 8.38 -1.65
N ALA A 188 11.68 9.64 -1.26
CA ALA A 188 10.90 10.31 -0.21
C ALA A 188 9.41 10.42 -0.57
N LEU A 189 9.09 10.83 -1.80
CA LEU A 189 7.70 10.90 -2.28
C LEU A 189 7.07 9.50 -2.33
N ALA A 190 7.82 8.48 -2.74
CA ALA A 190 7.35 7.10 -2.77
C ALA A 190 7.00 6.56 -1.37
N ILE A 191 7.83 6.88 -0.36
CA ILE A 191 7.58 6.53 1.03
C ILE A 191 6.31 7.22 1.54
N ILE A 192 6.17 8.53 1.32
CA ILE A 192 5.00 9.29 1.78
C ILE A 192 3.70 8.75 1.14
N VAL A 193 3.68 8.53 -0.17
CA VAL A 193 2.49 8.00 -0.86
C VAL A 193 2.14 6.59 -0.36
N SER A 194 3.15 5.74 -0.15
CA SER A 194 2.94 4.41 0.42
C SER A 194 2.41 4.47 1.85
N ALA A 195 2.89 5.39 2.67
CA ALA A 195 2.46 5.54 4.06
C ALA A 195 1.03 6.08 4.16
N ILE A 196 0.65 7.04 3.30
CA ILE A 196 -0.73 7.54 3.20
C ILE A 196 -1.68 6.41 2.79
N ALA A 197 -1.30 5.62 1.77
CA ALA A 197 -2.11 4.48 1.33
C ALA A 197 -2.27 3.42 2.43
N PHE A 198 -1.23 3.22 3.25
CA PHE A 198 -1.27 2.32 4.40
C PHE A 198 -2.22 2.83 5.49
N ALA A 199 -2.02 4.08 5.94
CA ALA A 199 -2.84 4.69 6.98
C ALA A 199 -4.32 4.78 6.59
N ALA A 200 -4.63 5.04 5.32
CA ALA A 200 -6.01 5.09 4.83
C ALA A 200 -6.78 3.76 4.95
N GLY A 201 -6.08 2.64 5.08
CA GLY A 201 -6.68 1.32 5.26
C GLY A 201 -6.94 0.93 6.72
N HIS A 202 -6.58 1.77 7.69
CA HIS A 202 -6.66 1.42 9.11
C HIS A 202 -7.83 2.15 9.81
N PRO A 203 -8.77 1.43 10.44
CA PRO A 203 -9.97 2.00 11.05
C PRO A 203 -9.73 2.50 12.48
N TYR A 204 -8.78 3.44 12.66
CA TYR A 204 -8.52 4.08 13.96
C TYR A 204 -9.15 5.48 14.05
N ASN A 205 -9.22 6.01 15.27
CA ASN A 205 -9.43 7.45 15.51
C ASN A 205 -8.33 8.33 14.87
N ASP A 206 -8.53 9.65 14.84
CA ASP A 206 -7.60 10.59 14.17
C ASP A 206 -6.14 10.46 14.65
N ILE A 207 -5.94 10.26 15.95
CA ILE A 207 -4.60 10.06 16.55
C ILE A 207 -4.00 8.75 16.05
N GLY A 208 -4.76 7.67 16.00
CA GLY A 208 -4.31 6.39 15.48
C GLY A 208 -3.96 6.45 14.00
N VAL A 209 -4.75 7.13 13.17
CA VAL A 209 -4.42 7.34 11.75
C VAL A 209 -3.09 8.10 11.60
N ILE A 210 -2.86 9.14 12.41
CA ILE A 210 -1.57 9.85 12.45
C ILE A 210 -0.44 8.91 12.89
N SER A 211 -0.67 8.09 13.91
CA SER A 211 0.31 7.10 14.38
C SER A 211 0.67 6.11 13.26
N ILE A 212 -0.31 5.54 12.57
CA ILE A 212 -0.08 4.60 11.46
C ILE A 212 0.63 5.28 10.28
N LEU A 213 0.33 6.55 10.00
CA LEU A 213 1.04 7.33 8.98
C LEU A 213 2.53 7.47 9.35
N ILE A 214 2.84 7.79 10.60
CA ILE A 214 4.22 7.91 11.10
C ILE A 214 4.95 6.57 11.00
N ASN A 215 4.33 5.47 11.47
CA ASN A 215 4.87 4.12 11.33
C ASN A 215 5.13 3.79 9.85
N GLY A 216 4.17 4.10 8.98
CA GLY A 216 4.28 3.92 7.54
C GLY A 216 5.49 4.63 6.93
N ILE A 217 5.77 5.87 7.37
CA ILE A 217 6.94 6.64 6.93
C ILE A 217 8.23 6.00 7.44
N ILE A 218 8.33 5.68 8.74
CA ILE A 218 9.54 5.12 9.34
C ILE A 218 9.85 3.76 8.72
N TRP A 219 8.86 2.88 8.60
CA TRP A 219 9.04 1.57 8.01
C TRP A 219 9.38 1.68 6.52
N GLY A 220 8.78 2.63 5.79
CA GLY A 220 9.18 2.93 4.42
C GLY A 220 10.65 3.35 4.30
N ILE A 221 11.15 4.17 5.23
CA ILE A 221 12.58 4.54 5.32
C ILE A 221 13.43 3.30 5.60
N VAL A 222 13.04 2.45 6.55
CA VAL A 222 13.76 1.21 6.88
C VAL A 222 13.82 0.28 5.66
N ALA A 223 12.71 0.03 4.97
CA ALA A 223 12.69 -0.79 3.77
C ALA A 223 13.61 -0.23 2.66
N TRP A 224 13.57 1.09 2.45
CA TRP A 224 14.42 1.76 1.47
C TRP A 224 15.91 1.67 1.81
N GLN A 225 16.29 1.98 3.06
CA GLN A 225 17.69 1.98 3.52
C GLN A 225 18.28 0.57 3.61
N THR A 226 17.48 -0.42 4.04
CA THR A 226 17.89 -1.82 4.13
C THR A 226 17.85 -2.53 2.78
N LYS A 227 17.22 -1.93 1.76
CA LYS A 227 17.06 -2.48 0.41
C LYS A 227 16.21 -3.75 0.36
N GLY A 228 15.26 -3.89 1.27
CA GLY A 228 14.35 -5.03 1.32
C GLY A 228 13.33 -4.96 2.45
N LEU A 229 12.37 -5.89 2.43
CA LEU A 229 11.24 -5.95 3.34
C LEU A 229 11.54 -6.73 4.63
N GLU A 230 12.70 -7.37 4.75
CA GLU A 230 12.99 -8.30 5.85
C GLU A 230 12.94 -7.60 7.21
N ALA A 231 13.52 -6.40 7.31
CA ALA A 231 13.54 -5.65 8.57
C ALA A 231 12.15 -5.15 8.96
N THR A 232 11.39 -4.60 8.00
CA THR A 232 10.04 -4.08 8.27
C THR A 232 9.05 -5.21 8.53
N SER A 233 9.13 -6.31 7.80
CA SER A 233 8.30 -7.50 8.06
C SER A 233 8.57 -8.06 9.45
N ALA A 234 9.82 -8.12 9.89
CA ALA A 234 10.15 -8.58 11.23
C ALA A 234 9.56 -7.68 12.33
N LEU A 235 9.71 -6.36 12.18
CA LEU A 235 9.14 -5.39 13.12
C LEU A 235 7.61 -5.48 13.14
N HIS A 236 6.98 -5.53 11.96
CA HIS A 236 5.54 -5.61 11.80
C HIS A 236 4.97 -6.87 12.46
N ILE A 237 5.60 -8.02 12.23
CA ILE A 237 5.18 -9.30 12.83
C ILE A 237 5.23 -9.22 14.35
N VAL A 238 6.32 -8.71 14.93
CA VAL A 238 6.44 -8.58 16.39
C VAL A 238 5.41 -7.59 16.93
N ASN A 239 5.22 -6.45 16.26
CA ASN A 239 4.21 -5.45 16.63
C ASN A 239 2.81 -6.07 16.70
N ASN A 240 2.41 -6.76 15.64
CA ASN A 240 1.08 -7.38 15.57
C ASN A 240 0.95 -8.56 16.53
N TYR A 241 1.99 -9.38 16.71
CA TYR A 241 1.97 -10.40 17.74
C TYR A 241 1.76 -9.80 19.12
N VAL A 242 2.49 -8.75 19.50
CA VAL A 242 2.27 -8.12 20.81
C VAL A 242 0.83 -7.61 20.92
N ALA A 243 0.33 -6.87 19.93
CA ALA A 243 -1.04 -6.34 19.96
C ALA A 243 -2.11 -7.44 20.07
N PHE A 244 -2.14 -8.38 19.12
CA PHE A 244 -3.18 -9.42 19.07
C PHE A 244 -3.06 -10.42 20.23
N TYR A 245 -1.84 -10.78 20.66
CA TYR A 245 -1.69 -11.70 21.79
C TYR A 245 -2.03 -11.05 23.12
N CYS A 246 -1.66 -9.80 23.35
CA CYS A 246 -2.09 -9.07 24.55
C CYS A 246 -3.62 -8.98 24.61
N ALA A 247 -4.29 -8.71 23.49
CA ALA A 247 -5.75 -8.67 23.43
C ALA A 247 -6.39 -10.04 23.74
N GLY A 248 -5.92 -11.12 23.10
CA GLY A 248 -6.51 -12.43 23.35
C GLY A 248 -6.20 -13.04 24.72
N PHE A 249 -5.14 -12.60 25.40
CA PHE A 249 -4.85 -12.96 26.79
C PHE A 249 -5.44 -11.98 27.82
N GLY A 250 -6.15 -10.93 27.39
CA GLY A 250 -6.76 -9.94 28.28
C GLY A 250 -5.76 -9.01 28.98
N LEU A 251 -4.57 -8.83 28.40
CA LEU A 251 -3.53 -7.94 28.92
C LEU A 251 -3.70 -6.48 28.46
N ASP A 252 -4.20 -6.28 27.24
CA ASP A 252 -4.47 -4.97 26.65
C ASP A 252 -5.52 -5.15 25.53
N PRO A 253 -6.67 -4.48 25.54
CA PRO A 253 -7.71 -4.69 24.53
C PRO A 253 -7.25 -4.28 23.12
N ALA A 254 -7.73 -5.01 22.10
CA ALA A 254 -7.69 -4.51 20.74
C ALA A 254 -8.74 -3.40 20.62
N THR A 255 -8.32 -2.19 20.23
CA THR A 255 -9.24 -1.06 20.13
C THR A 255 -8.88 -0.14 18.96
N SER A 256 -9.90 0.53 18.42
CA SER A 256 -9.76 1.61 17.45
C SER A 256 -9.37 2.96 18.09
N GLU A 257 -9.38 3.05 19.42
CA GLU A 257 -9.01 4.26 20.16
C GLU A 257 -7.53 4.28 20.56
N ILE A 258 -6.72 5.01 19.79
CA ILE A 258 -5.31 5.21 20.08
C ILE A 258 -5.10 6.51 20.86
N THR A 259 -4.32 6.42 21.93
CA THR A 259 -3.93 7.57 22.76
C THR A 259 -2.63 8.21 22.27
N VAL A 260 -2.38 9.46 22.67
CA VAL A 260 -1.09 10.14 22.42
C VAL A 260 0.07 9.39 23.09
N GLU A 261 -0.16 8.79 24.26
CA GLU A 261 0.85 8.00 24.96
C GLU A 261 1.26 6.78 24.14
N SER A 262 0.28 6.00 23.67
CA SER A 262 0.53 4.82 22.83
C SER A 262 1.25 5.20 21.53
N LEU A 263 0.90 6.34 20.91
CA LEU A 263 1.61 6.88 19.76
C LEU A 263 3.08 7.18 20.09
N VAL A 264 3.36 7.85 21.20
CA VAL A 264 4.73 8.19 21.62
C VAL A 264 5.55 6.92 21.86
N VAL A 265 4.96 5.92 22.52
CA VAL A 265 5.61 4.62 22.75
C VAL A 265 5.93 3.92 21.42
N ALA A 266 4.95 3.84 20.52
CA ALA A 266 5.13 3.26 19.18
C ALA A 266 6.22 3.99 18.37
N LEU A 267 6.23 5.32 18.40
CA LEU A 267 7.25 6.15 17.75
C LEU A 267 8.65 5.85 18.30
N VAL A 268 8.80 5.73 19.63
CA VAL A 268 10.08 5.41 20.26
C VAL A 268 10.55 4.02 19.84
N ILE A 269 9.68 3.01 19.86
CA ILE A 269 10.00 1.64 19.40
C ILE A 269 10.50 1.68 17.95
N ASP A 270 9.74 2.33 17.07
CA ASP A 270 10.03 2.42 15.63
C ASP A 270 11.36 3.12 15.35
N VAL A 271 11.62 4.26 16.01
CA VAL A 271 12.87 5.02 15.86
C VAL A 271 14.05 4.23 16.40
N VAL A 272 13.92 3.61 17.58
CA VAL A 272 14.99 2.79 18.18
C VAL A 272 15.32 1.60 17.28
N PHE A 273 14.31 0.88 16.80
CA PHE A 273 14.50 -0.22 15.86
C PHE A 273 15.18 0.25 14.57
N ALA A 274 14.68 1.32 13.96
CA ALA A 274 15.24 1.88 12.73
C ALA A 274 16.71 2.28 12.90
N VAL A 275 17.04 2.98 13.98
CA VAL A 275 18.42 3.41 14.29
C VAL A 275 19.32 2.19 14.46
N ILE A 276 18.93 1.20 15.29
CA ILE A 276 19.74 0.00 15.54
C ILE A 276 19.99 -0.76 14.24
N VAL A 277 18.92 -1.08 13.49
CA VAL A 277 19.04 -1.90 12.27
C VAL A 277 19.84 -1.17 11.20
N ILE A 278 19.61 0.12 10.98
CA ILE A 278 20.32 0.89 9.95
C ILE A 278 21.79 1.10 10.36
N ALA A 279 22.08 1.46 11.61
CA ALA A 279 23.44 1.72 12.07
C ALA A 279 24.28 0.44 12.09
N LEU A 280 23.79 -0.64 12.71
CA LEU A 280 24.50 -1.92 12.75
C LEU A 280 24.56 -2.56 11.36
N GLY A 281 23.49 -2.47 10.58
CA GLY A 281 23.46 -3.02 9.22
C GLY A 281 24.43 -2.34 8.27
N LYS A 282 24.65 -1.03 8.40
CA LYS A 282 25.72 -0.31 7.68
C LYS A 282 27.09 -0.67 8.20
N ARG A 283 27.28 -0.76 9.52
CA ARG A 283 28.57 -1.11 10.14
C ARG A 283 29.05 -2.51 9.77
N PHE A 284 28.13 -3.46 9.67
CA PHE A 284 28.42 -4.88 9.43
C PHE A 284 28.02 -5.35 8.01
N ASN A 285 27.72 -4.42 7.10
CA ASN A 285 27.39 -4.70 5.70
C ASN A 285 26.26 -5.72 5.49
N TRP A 286 25.21 -5.68 6.33
CA TRP A 286 24.07 -6.60 6.24
C TRP A 286 23.26 -6.46 4.94
N PHE A 287 23.39 -5.32 4.26
CA PHE A 287 22.55 -4.94 3.12
C PHE A 287 23.25 -5.12 1.76
N ASP A 288 24.40 -5.79 1.74
CA ASP A 288 25.12 -6.06 0.51
C ASP A 288 24.38 -7.09 -0.36
N ALA A 289 24.41 -6.85 -1.68
CA ALA A 289 23.82 -7.76 -2.64
C ALA A 289 24.67 -9.02 -2.77
N LYS A 290 24.07 -10.18 -2.46
CA LYS A 290 24.74 -11.47 -2.64
C LYS A 290 24.65 -11.98 -4.08
N LYS A 291 23.62 -11.56 -4.83
CA LYS A 291 23.33 -12.03 -6.19
C LYS A 291 22.69 -10.92 -7.04
N ASP A 292 23.11 -10.80 -8.30
CA ASP A 292 22.43 -9.93 -9.27
C ASP A 292 21.26 -10.68 -9.94
N GLY A 293 20.06 -10.54 -9.38
CA GLY A 293 18.84 -11.11 -9.96
C GLY A 293 18.39 -10.44 -11.27
N THR A 294 18.90 -9.26 -11.58
CA THR A 294 18.48 -8.44 -12.72
C THR A 294 19.02 -8.99 -14.03
N VAL A 295 20.32 -9.31 -14.08
CA VAL A 295 21.00 -9.81 -15.30
C VAL A 295 20.37 -11.11 -15.78
N ALA A 296 20.15 -12.06 -14.88
CA ALA A 296 19.56 -13.35 -15.23
C ALA A 296 18.13 -13.21 -15.79
N PHE A 297 17.32 -12.35 -15.18
CA PHE A 297 15.95 -12.09 -15.64
C PHE A 297 15.95 -11.39 -17.01
N ASN A 298 16.76 -10.34 -17.16
CA ASN A 298 16.84 -9.57 -18.40
C ASN A 298 17.33 -10.44 -19.56
N ARG A 299 18.34 -11.29 -19.34
CA ARG A 299 18.85 -12.24 -20.34
C ARG A 299 17.76 -13.19 -20.84
N LYS A 300 17.12 -13.94 -19.94
CA LYS A 300 16.03 -14.89 -20.29
C LYS A 300 14.90 -14.19 -21.05
N LYS A 301 14.60 -12.94 -20.69
CA LYS A 301 13.55 -12.17 -21.33
C LYS A 301 13.94 -11.65 -22.71
N ALA A 302 15.18 -11.19 -22.88
CA ALA A 302 15.72 -10.79 -24.18
C ALA A 302 15.72 -11.98 -25.15
N GLU A 303 16.16 -13.17 -24.70
CA GLU A 303 16.11 -14.41 -25.48
C GLU A 303 14.68 -14.76 -25.93
N LYS A 304 13.70 -14.62 -25.03
CA LYS A 304 12.28 -14.87 -25.35
C LYS A 304 11.75 -13.87 -26.39
N ILE A 305 12.11 -12.58 -26.27
CA ILE A 305 11.75 -11.55 -27.24
C ILE A 305 12.37 -11.86 -28.60
N ALA A 306 13.66 -12.20 -28.63
CA ALA A 306 14.38 -12.59 -29.84
C ALA A 306 13.73 -13.82 -30.51
N ARG A 307 13.37 -14.86 -29.74
CA ARG A 307 12.67 -16.05 -30.26
C ARG A 307 11.30 -15.72 -30.83
N LYS A 308 10.54 -14.82 -30.19
CA LYS A 308 9.23 -14.36 -30.69
C LYS A 308 9.37 -13.57 -31.99
N ASN A 309 10.36 -12.68 -32.07
CA ASN A 309 10.64 -11.90 -33.27
C ASN A 309 11.07 -12.79 -34.43
N LYS A 310 11.96 -13.77 -34.19
CA LYS A 310 12.34 -14.79 -35.19
C LYS A 310 11.14 -15.60 -35.70
N ARG A 311 10.19 -15.96 -34.83
CA ARG A 311 8.95 -16.64 -35.23
C ARG A 311 8.04 -15.76 -36.09
N ARG A 312 7.90 -14.47 -35.76
CA ARG A 312 7.12 -13.51 -36.55
C ARG A 312 7.76 -13.16 -37.88
N ALA A 313 9.10 -13.22 -37.96
CA ALA A 313 9.85 -12.98 -39.18
C ALA A 313 9.89 -14.20 -40.13
N LYS A 314 9.32 -15.36 -39.75
CA LYS A 314 9.17 -16.48 -40.69
C LYS A 314 8.15 -16.08 -41.77
N PRO A 315 8.52 -16.08 -43.06
CA PRO A 315 7.57 -15.84 -44.13
C PRO A 315 6.47 -16.90 -44.12
N TRP A 316 5.27 -16.52 -44.56
CA TRP A 316 4.17 -17.46 -44.75
C TRP A 316 4.58 -18.54 -45.76
N PRO A 317 4.28 -19.83 -45.52
CA PRO A 317 4.59 -20.88 -46.49
C PRO A 317 3.97 -20.53 -47.85
N GLY A 318 4.81 -20.40 -48.88
CA GLY A 318 4.36 -20.05 -50.24
C GLY A 318 4.47 -18.57 -50.62
N VAL A 319 4.87 -17.68 -49.71
CA VAL A 319 5.26 -16.30 -50.06
C VAL A 319 6.78 -16.27 -50.22
N PRO A 320 7.31 -16.06 -51.44
CA PRO A 320 8.75 -15.89 -51.64
C PRO A 320 9.25 -14.80 -50.70
N ALA A 321 10.41 -15.02 -50.07
CA ALA A 321 11.08 -13.94 -49.35
C ALA A 321 11.15 -12.74 -50.31
N ALA A 322 10.54 -11.61 -49.92
CA ALA A 322 10.58 -10.41 -50.74
C ALA A 322 12.06 -10.14 -51.06
N GLN A 323 12.40 -10.20 -52.35
CA GLN A 323 13.71 -9.80 -52.83
C GLN A 323 13.96 -8.41 -52.24
N PRO A 324 15.12 -8.16 -51.62
CA PRO A 324 15.42 -6.82 -51.13
C PRO A 324 15.28 -5.87 -52.31
N VAL A 325 14.25 -5.02 -52.28
CA VAL A 325 14.09 -3.96 -53.25
C VAL A 325 15.31 -3.07 -53.04
N GLN A 326 16.25 -3.13 -53.97
CA GLN A 326 17.31 -2.13 -54.05
C GLN A 326 16.61 -0.82 -54.38
N TYR A 327 16.34 -0.02 -53.36
CA TYR A 327 16.08 1.39 -53.57
C TYR A 327 17.34 1.96 -54.24
N PRO A 328 17.21 2.71 -55.34
CA PRO A 328 18.31 3.55 -55.80
C PRO A 328 18.81 4.33 -54.60
N LEU A 329 20.12 4.33 -54.37
CA LEU A 329 20.73 5.24 -53.40
C LEU A 329 20.13 6.62 -53.66
N ALA A 330 19.50 7.20 -52.63
CA ALA A 330 19.06 8.58 -52.70
C ALA A 330 20.26 9.42 -53.16
N PRO A 331 20.08 10.38 -54.10
CA PRO A 331 21.18 11.25 -54.51
C PRO A 331 21.82 11.82 -53.26
N THR A 332 23.14 11.66 -53.18
CA THR A 332 23.99 12.12 -52.09
C THR A 332 23.56 13.50 -51.64
N ALA A 333 23.28 13.64 -50.33
CA ALA A 333 23.05 14.93 -49.72
C ALA A 333 24.19 15.89 -50.11
N PRO A 334 23.91 17.17 -50.42
CA PRO A 334 24.96 18.13 -50.69
C PRO A 334 25.90 18.20 -49.49
N THR A 335 27.18 17.91 -49.75
CA THR A 335 28.29 18.19 -48.86
C THR A 335 28.31 19.68 -48.55
N GLN A 336 28.52 20.00 -47.27
CA GLN A 336 28.69 21.32 -46.64
C GLN A 336 27.42 21.97 -46.05
N CYS A 337 27.11 21.62 -44.79
CA CYS A 337 26.58 22.61 -43.86
C CYS A 337 27.77 23.29 -43.19
N ALA A 338 28.09 24.51 -43.60
CA ALA A 338 28.95 25.40 -42.83
C ALA A 338 28.28 25.67 -41.47
N VAL A 339 29.04 25.48 -40.39
CA VAL A 339 28.62 25.89 -39.04
C VAL A 339 28.62 27.42 -39.01
N PRO A 340 27.51 28.10 -38.64
CA PRO A 340 27.54 29.54 -38.45
C PRO A 340 28.44 29.86 -37.25
N VAL A 341 29.55 30.55 -37.50
CA VAL A 341 30.37 31.18 -36.48
C VAL A 341 29.55 32.33 -35.88
N ALA A 342 29.39 32.34 -34.55
CA ALA A 342 28.73 33.43 -33.85
C ALA A 342 29.53 34.74 -34.05
N PRO A 343 28.88 35.86 -34.42
CA PRO A 343 29.56 37.15 -34.45
C PRO A 343 29.86 37.64 -33.02
N PRO A 344 30.93 38.42 -32.81
CA PRO A 344 31.33 38.87 -31.48
C PRO A 344 30.29 39.84 -30.89
N SER A 345 30.13 39.74 -29.57
CA SER A 345 29.22 40.53 -28.74
C SER A 345 29.45 42.04 -28.89
N GLN A 346 28.39 42.79 -29.24
CA GLN A 346 28.29 44.23 -28.96
C GLN A 346 27.23 44.52 -27.88
N PRO A 347 27.40 45.60 -27.08
CA PRO A 347 26.64 45.83 -25.86
C PRO A 347 25.26 46.45 -26.13
N TRP A 348 24.31 46.06 -25.27
CA TRP A 348 22.97 46.63 -25.00
C TRP A 348 22.53 47.87 -25.81
N ALA A 349 21.53 47.67 -26.67
CA ALA A 349 20.65 48.73 -27.17
C ALA A 349 19.18 48.30 -26.98
N GLN A 350 18.34 49.27 -26.66
CA GLN A 350 17.03 49.20 -25.98
C GLN A 350 15.95 48.29 -26.62
N PRO A 351 14.96 47.80 -25.83
CA PRO A 351 13.92 46.93 -26.36
C PRO A 351 12.97 47.70 -27.30
N ALA A 352 12.91 47.25 -28.55
CA ALA A 352 11.88 47.66 -29.50
C ALA A 352 10.49 47.18 -29.01
N GLN A 353 9.51 48.08 -29.02
CA GLN A 353 8.12 47.80 -28.68
C GLN A 353 7.56 46.67 -29.56
N TRP A 354 7.02 45.65 -28.90
CA TRP A 354 6.31 44.56 -29.55
C TRP A 354 4.89 45.02 -29.93
N ASN A 355 4.64 45.18 -31.24
CA ASN A 355 3.28 45.33 -31.75
C ASN A 355 2.66 43.95 -31.98
N ALA A 356 1.58 43.65 -31.26
CA ALA A 356 0.84 42.41 -31.40
C ALA A 356 0.18 42.29 -32.79
N PRO A 357 0.09 41.08 -33.39
CA PRO A 357 -0.65 40.87 -34.63
C PRO A 357 -2.16 41.10 -34.43
N GLN A 358 -2.81 41.74 -35.40
CA GLN A 358 -4.26 41.96 -35.41
C GLN A 358 -5.03 40.64 -35.56
N SER A 359 -6.03 40.45 -34.70
CA SER A 359 -6.95 39.31 -34.72
C SER A 359 -7.81 39.27 -36.00
N PRO A 360 -8.06 38.09 -36.61
CA PRO A 360 -9.04 37.97 -37.68
C PRO A 360 -10.49 38.15 -37.17
N ALA A 361 -11.34 38.64 -38.07
CA ALA A 361 -12.71 39.11 -37.82
C ALA A 361 -13.66 38.08 -37.19
N ALA A 362 -14.64 38.61 -36.46
CA ALA A 362 -15.60 37.92 -35.60
C ALA A 362 -16.54 36.94 -36.33
N VAL A 363 -16.79 35.80 -35.69
CA VAL A 363 -17.91 34.90 -35.98
C VAL A 363 -19.17 35.44 -35.29
N PRO A 364 -20.35 35.52 -35.94
CA PRO A 364 -21.59 35.98 -35.29
C PRO A 364 -22.03 35.01 -34.19
N GLN A 365 -22.34 35.54 -33.00
CA GLN A 365 -22.93 34.75 -31.91
C GLN A 365 -24.42 34.47 -32.16
N PRO A 366 -24.95 33.28 -31.80
CA PRO A 366 -26.39 33.06 -31.73
C PRO A 366 -27.01 33.81 -30.55
N ALA A 367 -28.25 34.28 -30.73
CA ALA A 367 -28.98 35.12 -29.78
C ALA A 367 -29.22 34.43 -28.41
N PRO A 368 -29.28 35.21 -27.30
CA PRO A 368 -29.57 34.66 -25.98
C PRO A 368 -31.04 34.21 -25.85
N ALA A 369 -31.25 33.10 -25.15
CA ALA A 369 -32.57 32.60 -24.78
C ALA A 369 -33.28 33.57 -23.81
N PRO A 370 -34.63 33.69 -23.86
CA PRO A 370 -35.38 34.55 -22.94
C PRO A 370 -35.30 34.06 -21.48
N GLN A 371 -35.08 34.99 -20.56
CA GLN A 371 -35.06 34.76 -19.11
C GLN A 371 -36.47 34.40 -18.59
N PRO A 372 -36.62 33.41 -17.69
CA PRO A 372 -37.85 33.26 -16.92
C PRO A 372 -37.97 34.37 -15.86
N ALA A 373 -39.19 34.89 -15.70
CA ALA A 373 -39.55 36.00 -14.83
C ALA A 373 -39.18 35.76 -13.35
N SER A 374 -38.68 36.82 -12.72
CA SER A 374 -38.39 36.94 -11.29
C SER A 374 -39.62 36.62 -10.43
N GLN A 375 -39.51 35.61 -9.56
CA GLN A 375 -40.45 35.41 -8.46
C GLN A 375 -40.21 36.44 -7.34
N PRO A 376 -41.27 36.98 -6.71
CA PRO A 376 -41.14 37.92 -5.59
C PRO A 376 -40.64 37.21 -4.31
N PRO A 377 -40.01 37.95 -3.38
CA PRO A 377 -39.30 37.38 -2.24
C PRO A 377 -40.25 36.75 -1.23
N VAL A 378 -39.96 35.50 -0.85
CA VAL A 378 -40.62 34.82 0.28
C VAL A 378 -40.10 35.44 1.58
N ALA A 379 -41.02 35.96 2.38
CA ALA A 379 -40.77 36.58 3.66
C ALA A 379 -40.12 35.61 4.66
N ALA A 380 -39.11 36.10 5.37
CA ALA A 380 -38.50 35.43 6.51
C ALA A 380 -39.57 35.14 7.58
N SER A 381 -39.78 33.85 7.87
CA SER A 381 -40.63 33.41 8.96
C SER A 381 -39.82 33.40 10.26
N ALA A 382 -40.31 34.13 11.26
CA ALA A 382 -39.77 34.23 12.60
C ALA A 382 -39.66 32.85 13.31
N PRO A 383 -38.78 32.71 14.33
CA PRO A 383 -38.55 31.44 15.02
C PRO A 383 -39.80 30.98 15.78
N GLN A 384 -40.26 29.77 15.49
CA GLN A 384 -41.31 29.10 16.25
C GLN A 384 -40.76 28.65 17.60
N VAL A 385 -41.44 29.11 18.66
CA VAL A 385 -41.26 28.74 20.05
C VAL A 385 -41.51 27.24 20.24
N ALA A 386 -40.62 26.59 20.99
CA ALA A 386 -40.73 25.19 21.40
C ALA A 386 -42.06 24.89 22.11
N ALA A 387 -42.82 23.94 21.58
CA ALA A 387 -43.97 23.35 22.26
C ALA A 387 -43.49 22.18 23.15
N ALA A 388 -43.94 22.19 24.40
CA ALA A 388 -43.63 21.21 25.44
C ALA A 388 -44.12 19.78 25.09
N PRO A 389 -43.47 18.72 25.60
CA PRO A 389 -43.84 17.34 25.33
C PRO A 389 -45.19 16.95 25.97
N GLN A 390 -46.05 16.26 25.20
CA GLN A 390 -47.27 15.65 25.71
C GLN A 390 -46.96 14.43 26.59
N PRO A 391 -47.71 14.22 27.69
CA PRO A 391 -47.49 13.11 28.61
C PRO A 391 -48.00 11.76 28.07
N ALA A 392 -47.31 10.70 28.48
CA ALA A 392 -47.59 9.30 28.13
C ALA A 392 -48.98 8.82 28.58
N PRO A 393 -49.64 7.91 27.84
CA PRO A 393 -50.93 7.34 28.24
C PRO A 393 -50.77 6.37 29.42
N GLN A 394 -51.57 6.58 30.46
CA GLN A 394 -51.66 5.69 31.62
C GLN A 394 -52.38 4.36 31.30
N PRO A 395 -52.03 3.25 31.96
CA PRO A 395 -52.66 1.95 31.75
C PRO A 395 -54.05 1.86 32.41
N GLU A 396 -55.06 1.45 31.63
CA GLU A 396 -56.41 1.16 32.12
C GLU A 396 -56.41 0.01 33.15
N ARG A 397 -56.86 0.33 34.36
CA ARG A 397 -57.24 -0.64 35.39
C ARG A 397 -58.56 -1.32 34.99
N ARG A 398 -58.53 -2.61 34.64
CA ARG A 398 -59.75 -3.45 34.71
C ARG A 398 -60.00 -3.88 36.15
N GLY A 399 -61.07 -3.34 36.73
CA GLY A 399 -61.57 -3.67 38.06
C GLY A 399 -62.12 -5.08 38.16
N LYS A 400 -61.86 -5.70 39.31
CA LYS A 400 -62.53 -6.91 39.82
C LYS A 400 -63.82 -6.53 40.57
N TYR A 401 -64.75 -7.49 40.58
CA TYR A 401 -65.87 -7.74 41.53
C TYR A 401 -67.27 -7.21 41.19
N ALA A 402 -68.18 -8.15 40.88
CA ALA A 402 -69.38 -8.41 41.69
C ALA A 402 -69.90 -9.86 41.47
N ARG A 403 -70.26 -10.52 42.57
CA ARG A 403 -70.88 -11.86 42.78
C ARG A 403 -72.42 -11.83 42.53
N PRO A 404 -73.25 -12.78 43.02
CA PRO A 404 -73.27 -14.25 42.92
C PRO A 404 -74.63 -14.77 42.37
N GLU A 405 -74.70 -16.05 41.97
CA GLU A 405 -75.77 -17.00 42.31
C GLU A 405 -75.29 -18.43 42.01
#